data_AF-A0A7K9BZN6-F1
#
_entry.id   AF-A0A7K9BZN6-F1
#
_cell.length_a   1.000
_cell.length_b   1.000
_cell.length_c   1.000
_cell.angle_alpha   90.00
_cell.angle_beta   90.00
_cell.angle_gamma   90.00
#
_symmetry.space_group_name_H-M   'P 1'
#
loop_
_entity.id
_entity.type
_entity.pdbx_description
1 polymer ?
#
loop_
_entity_poly.entity_id
_entity_poly.type
_entity_poly.pdbx_seq_one_letter_code
_entity_poly.pdbx_strand_id
1 'polypeptide(L)' 'SSFLNAHHCIHTREKLYSCGDCGKRFAIRSQLRSRRLNHSREKPYSCGDCGKRFATSSLLNAHHCIHTGVKPYSCGD' A
#
# COMPACT_ATOMS: atom_id res chain seq x y z
N SER A 1 3.27 -10.75 -18.03
CA SER A 1 4.65 -10.97 -17.55
C SER A 1 4.88 -10.55 -16.09
N SER A 2 4.36 -9.42 -15.62
CA SER A 2 4.61 -8.93 -14.23
C SER A 2 3.86 -9.69 -13.12
N PHE A 3 2.69 -10.27 -13.41
CA PHE A 3 1.89 -11.02 -12.43
C PHE A 3 2.51 -12.38 -12.08
N LEU A 4 2.99 -13.13 -13.09
CA LEU A 4 3.65 -14.41 -12.89
C LEU A 4 4.92 -14.28 -12.03
N ASN A 5 5.74 -13.26 -12.29
CA ASN A 5 6.95 -13.01 -11.49
C ASN A 5 6.60 -12.65 -10.03
N ALA A 6 5.54 -11.86 -9.81
CA ALA A 6 5.03 -11.54 -8.48
C ALA A 6 4.52 -12.78 -7.74
N HIS A 7 3.78 -13.64 -8.43
CA HIS A 7 3.25 -14.89 -7.89
C HIS A 7 4.38 -15.86 -7.53
N HIS A 8 5.40 -16.00 -8.38
CA HIS A 8 6.53 -16.88 -8.14
C HIS A 8 7.30 -16.54 -6.86
N CYS A 9 7.48 -15.25 -6.56
CA CYS A 9 8.11 -14.78 -5.32
C CYS A 9 7.36 -15.24 -4.04
N ILE A 10 6.08 -15.59 -4.13
CA ILE A 10 5.31 -16.11 -2.98
C ILE A 10 5.79 -17.53 -2.64
N HIS A 11 6.01 -18.35 -3.67
CA HIS A 11 6.48 -19.73 -3.50
C HIS A 11 7.96 -19.78 -3.10
N THR A 12 8.81 -18.96 -3.72
CA THR A 12 10.26 -18.99 -3.46
C THR A 12 10.69 -18.13 -2.27
N ARG A 13 9.78 -17.31 -1.73
CA ARG A 13 10.06 -16.24 -0.74
C ARG A 13 11.14 -15.26 -1.19
N GLU A 14 11.44 -15.19 -2.48
CA GLU A 14 12.43 -14.26 -3.00
C GLU A 14 11.91 -12.83 -2.92
N LYS A 15 12.75 -11.94 -2.35
CA LYS A 15 12.48 -10.51 -2.28
C LYS A 15 13.45 -9.79 -3.21
N LEU A 16 13.02 -9.61 -4.45
CA LEU A 16 13.82 -9.08 -5.54
C LEU A 16 14.05 -7.56 -5.46
N TYR A 17 13.16 -6.83 -4.81
CA TYR A 17 13.17 -5.36 -4.83
C TYR A 17 13.62 -4.78 -3.49
N SER A 18 14.79 -4.13 -3.45
CA SER A 18 15.34 -3.48 -2.26
C SER A 18 15.03 -1.97 -2.21
N CYS A 19 14.77 -1.48 -1.01
CA CYS A 19 14.67 -0.05 -0.72
C CYS A 19 16.07 0.48 -0.41
N GLY A 20 16.55 1.45 -1.19
CA GLY A 20 17.85 2.08 -0.95
C GLY A 20 17.92 2.90 0.34
N ASP A 21 16.79 3.41 0.82
CA ASP A 21 16.74 4.27 2.02
C ASP A 21 16.84 3.49 3.34
N CYS A 22 16.28 2.27 3.38
CA CYS A 22 16.20 1.48 4.62
C CYS A 22 16.59 0.01 4.48
N GLY A 23 17.11 -0.40 3.31
CA GLY A 23 17.54 -1.77 3.03
C GLY A 23 16.43 -2.82 2.93
N LYS A 24 15.18 -2.48 3.26
CA LYS A 24 14.06 -3.44 3.25
C LYS A 24 13.79 -3.98 1.86
N ARG A 25 13.62 -5.30 1.77
CA ARG A 25 13.35 -6.03 0.53
C ARG A 25 11.86 -6.39 0.39
N PHE A 26 11.37 -6.38 -0.84
CA PHE A 26 9.98 -6.61 -1.22
C PHE A 26 9.91 -7.60 -2.39
N ALA A 27 8.86 -8.40 -2.42
CA ALA A 27 8.61 -9.38 -3.49
C ALA A 27 8.16 -8.73 -4.80
N ILE A 28 7.50 -7.57 -4.73
CA ILE A 28 6.89 -6.88 -5.88
C ILE A 28 7.22 -5.39 -5.92
N ARG A 29 7.30 -4.82 -7.14
CA ARG A 29 7.65 -3.41 -7.37
C ARG A 29 6.69 -2.42 -6.71
N SER A 30 5.39 -2.71 -6.71
CA SER A 30 4.36 -1.84 -6.11
C SER A 30 4.60 -1.63 -4.62
N GLN A 31 4.96 -2.69 -3.89
CA GLN A 31 5.29 -2.61 -2.46
C GLN A 31 6.52 -1.74 -2.20
N LEU A 32 7.57 -1.88 -3.02
CA LEU A 32 8.75 -1.01 -2.94
C LEU A 32 8.36 0.46 -3.22
N ARG A 33 7.52 0.72 -4.21
CA ARG A 33 7.04 2.08 -4.53
C ARG A 33 6.26 2.68 -3.36
N SER A 34 5.29 1.96 -2.80
CA SER A 34 4.53 2.42 -1.64
C SER A 34 5.44 2.65 -0.42
N ARG A 35 6.46 1.81 -0.23
CA ARG A 35 7.46 2.05 0.81
C ARG A 35 8.22 3.35 0.60
N ARG A 36 8.68 3.63 -0.64
CA ARG A 36 9.39 4.87 -0.96
C ARG A 36 8.52 6.11 -0.72
N LEU A 37 7.22 6.03 -0.98
CA LEU A 37 6.26 7.10 -0.66
C LEU A 37 6.05 7.31 0.86
N ASN A 38 6.48 6.39 1.72
CA ASN A 38 6.51 6.66 3.16
C ASN A 38 7.80 7.38 3.60
N HIS A 39 8.87 7.26 2.81
CA HIS A 39 10.13 7.98 3.04
C HIS A 39 10.05 9.41 2.52
N SER A 40 9.50 9.59 1.31
CA SER A 40 9.14 10.90 0.81
C SER A 40 7.89 11.38 1.54
N ARG A 41 7.87 12.57 2.14
CA ARG A 41 6.64 13.16 2.73
C ARG A 41 5.53 13.42 1.68
N GLU A 42 5.78 13.05 0.43
CA GLU A 42 4.81 13.04 -0.66
C GLU A 42 3.67 12.04 -0.40
N LYS A 43 2.51 12.61 -0.11
CA LYS A 43 1.26 11.88 0.03
C LYS A 43 0.33 12.26 -1.12
N PRO A 44 0.35 11.55 -2.25
CA PRO A 44 -0.36 11.98 -3.46
C PRO A 44 -1.89 11.85 -3.33
N TYR A 45 -2.39 11.03 -2.41
CA TYR A 45 -3.82 10.80 -2.23
C TYR A 45 -4.35 11.73 -1.14
N SER A 46 -5.27 12.63 -1.46
CA SER A 46 -5.92 13.52 -0.50
C SER A 46 -7.40 13.14 -0.31
N CYS A 47 -7.87 13.19 0.93
CA CYS A 47 -9.29 13.13 1.24
C CYS A 47 -9.95 14.46 0.88
N GLY A 48 -11.05 14.40 0.13
CA GLY A 48 -11.82 15.59 -0.25
C GLY A 48 -12.55 16.22 0.93
N ASP A 49 -13.01 15.41 1.88
CA ASP A 49 -13.84 15.86 3.01
C ASP A 49 -13.05 16.61 4.09
N CYS A 50 -11.79 16.22 4.33
CA CYS A 50 -10.98 16.81 5.40
C CYS A 50 -9.56 17.24 4.99
N GLY A 51 -9.20 17.12 3.70
CA GLY A 51 -7.89 17.50 3.18
C GLY A 51 -6.72 16.61 3.62
N LYS A 52 -6.98 15.57 4.43
CA LYS A 52 -5.94 14.69 4.98
C LYS A 52 -5.30 13.86 3.87
N ARG A 53 -3.96 13.79 3.86
CA ARG A 53 -3.20 13.13 2.79
C ARG A 53 -2.67 11.76 3.21
N PHE A 54 -2.61 10.83 2.24
CA PHE A 54 -2.22 9.43 2.36
C PHE A 54 -1.21 9.03 1.28
N ALA A 55 -0.35 8.05 1.61
CA ALA A 55 0.67 7.53 0.71
C ALA A 55 0.13 6.53 -0.33
N THR A 56 -1.02 5.90 -0.06
CA THR A 56 -1.65 4.91 -0.97
C THR A 56 -3.16 5.11 -1.04
N SER A 57 -3.77 4.67 -2.16
CA SER A 57 -5.21 4.70 -2.35
C SER A 57 -5.96 3.81 -1.36
N SER A 58 -5.41 2.64 -1.00
CA SER A 58 -6.02 1.74 -0.02
C SER A 58 -6.15 2.40 1.36
N LEU A 59 -5.16 3.20 1.77
CA LEU A 59 -5.21 3.94 3.03
C LEU A 59 -6.26 5.07 2.99
N LEU A 60 -6.36 5.78 1.85
CA LEU A 60 -7.42 6.78 1.66
C LEU A 60 -8.81 6.13 1.73
N ASN A 61 -9.00 5.00 1.05
CA ASN A 61 -10.26 4.26 1.05
C ASN A 61 -10.64 3.79 2.47
N ALA A 62 -9.69 3.22 3.21
CA ALA A 62 -9.93 2.85 4.61
C ALA A 62 -10.26 4.07 5.49
N HIS A 63 -9.64 5.22 5.21
CA HIS A 63 -9.94 6.46 5.91
C HIS A 63 -11.36 6.98 5.62
N HIS A 64 -11.87 6.83 4.39
CA HIS A 64 -13.22 7.25 4.04
C HIS A 64 -14.30 6.59 4.91
N CYS A 65 -14.06 5.37 5.40
CA CYS A 65 -14.95 4.68 6.34
C CYS A 65 -15.21 5.48 7.64
N ILE A 66 -14.28 6.37 8.02
CA ILE A 66 -14.43 7.23 9.20
C ILE A 66 -15.46 8.34 8.94
N HIS A 67 -15.51 8.86 7.71
CA HIS A 67 -16.48 9.88 7.32
C HIS A 67 -17.88 9.29 7.11
N THR A 68 -17.96 8.11 6.50
CA THR A 68 -19.24 7.48 6.20
C THR A 68 -19.80 6.66 7.36
N GLY A 69 -18.99 6.36 8.38
CA GLY A 69 -19.35 5.44 9.46
C GLY A 69 -19.57 3.99 9.01
N VAL A 70 -19.34 3.68 7.73
CA VAL A 70 -19.55 2.35 7.18
C VAL A 70 -18.43 1.43 7.63
N LYS A 71 -18.80 0.28 8.21
CA LYS A 71 -17.88 -0.81 8.50
C LYS A 71 -17.89 -1.76 7.28
N PRO A 72 -16.87 -1.73 6.40
CA PRO A 72 -16.91 -2.48 5.14
C PRO A 72 -16.81 -4.00 5.32
N TYR A 73 -16.42 -4.44 6.52
CA TYR A 73 -16.32 -5.84 6.87
C TYR A 73 -17.17 -6.08 8.13
N SER A 74 -18.13 -6.98 8.01
CA SER A 74 -18.88 -7.58 9.10
C SER A 74 -18.41 -9.03 9.26
N CYS A 75 -18.36 -9.52 10.50
CA CYS A 75 -18.29 -10.96 10.73
C CYS A 75 -19.70 -11.52 10.49
N GLY A 76 -19.81 -12.60 9.70
CA GLY A 76 -21.00 -13.45 9.71
C GLY A 76 -20.97 -14.31 10.97
N ASP A 77 -22.15 -14.55 11.55
CA ASP A 77 -22.36 -15.55 12.60
C ASP A 77 -22.11 -16.97 12.07
#